data_AF-A0A851H2J7-F1
#
_entry.id   AF-A0A851H2J7-F1
#
_cell.length_a   1.000
_cell.length_b   1.000
_cell.length_c   1.000
_cell.angle_alpha   90.00
_cell.angle_beta   90.00
_cell.angle_gamma   90.00
#
_symmetry.space_group_name_H-M   'P 1'
#
loop_
_entity.id
_entity.type
_entity.pdbx_description
1 polymer ?
#
loop_
_entity_poly.entity_id
_entity_poly.type
_entity_poly.pdbx_seq_one_letter_code
_entity_poly.pdbx_strand_id
1 'polypeptide(L)'
;MKKLIGLLAVVLISSAAMAQGGGPQMTPEERIAMMKQRLEPVGLSPVHTDSVIAIMMDRNIMAGANLRDMSPEERQAKMKEWSEIRAKRMAKAGIPEEQIKKVMDLFATRPGGGRGGGR
;
A
#
# COMPACT_ATOMS: atom_id res chain seq x y z
N MET A 1 11.27 -4.61 52.23
CA MET A 1 10.20 -5.57 51.87
C MET A 1 8.99 -5.32 52.74
N LYS A 2 7.79 -5.41 52.13
CA LYS A 2 6.43 -5.36 52.74
C LYS A 2 6.06 -3.92 53.15
N LYS A 3 5.14 -3.22 52.48
CA LYS A 3 3.73 -3.58 52.33
C LYS A 3 3.17 -3.06 50.99
N LEU A 4 2.47 -3.98 50.36
CA LEU A 4 1.70 -3.88 49.14
C LEU A 4 0.37 -3.15 49.38
N ILE A 5 -0.10 -2.50 48.31
CA ILE A 5 -1.49 -2.53 47.82
C ILE A 5 -2.57 -1.91 48.72
N GLY A 6 -3.24 -0.87 48.20
CA GLY A 6 -4.61 -0.58 48.64
C GLY A 6 -5.06 0.88 48.61
N LEU A 7 -4.97 1.57 47.48
CA LEU A 7 -5.90 2.67 47.18
C LEU A 7 -6.01 2.81 45.65
N LEU A 8 -6.64 1.86 44.98
CA LEU A 8 -8.06 1.96 44.62
C LEU A 8 -8.45 3.33 44.03
N ALA A 9 -8.39 3.38 42.69
CA ALA A 9 -9.62 3.26 41.88
C ALA A 9 -10.50 4.50 41.68
N VAL A 10 -9.95 5.66 41.29
CA VAL A 10 -10.85 6.76 40.82
C VAL A 10 -10.47 7.45 39.50
N VAL A 11 -9.22 7.51 39.03
CA VAL A 11 -8.90 8.63 38.10
C VAL A 11 -8.60 8.31 36.63
N LEU A 12 -8.41 7.07 36.17
CA LEU A 12 -8.06 6.86 34.74
C LEU A 12 -8.88 5.77 34.05
N ILE A 13 -10.20 5.89 34.14
CA ILE A 13 -11.19 5.14 33.33
C ILE A 13 -11.42 5.83 31.95
N SER A 14 -10.65 6.84 31.57
CA SER A 14 -10.94 7.67 30.39
C SER A 14 -10.22 7.32 29.08
N SER A 15 -9.69 6.10 28.92
CA SER A 15 -9.15 5.67 27.60
C SER A 15 -9.72 4.35 27.10
N ALA A 16 -10.94 4.02 27.53
CA ALA A 16 -11.81 3.09 26.81
C ALA A 16 -12.44 3.80 25.59
N ALA A 17 -11.61 4.21 24.63
CA ALA A 17 -12.05 4.71 23.32
C ALA A 17 -11.01 4.39 22.24
N MET A 18 -10.66 3.11 22.10
CA MET A 18 -10.07 2.58 20.88
C MET A 18 -11.01 1.52 20.32
N ALA A 19 -12.27 1.94 20.12
CA ALA A 19 -13.27 1.15 19.41
C ALA A 19 -13.25 1.59 17.93
N GLN A 20 -13.15 0.60 17.04
CA GLN A 20 -12.97 0.66 15.58
C GLN A 20 -11.55 0.99 15.09
N GLY A 21 -10.86 -0.06 14.66
CA GLY A 21 -9.57 -0.02 13.99
C GLY A 21 -9.61 0.81 12.71
N GLY A 22 -9.06 2.01 12.78
CA GLY A 22 -8.33 2.64 11.70
C GLY A 22 -6.87 2.63 12.12
N GLY A 23 -6.02 1.84 11.47
CA GLY A 23 -4.57 2.00 11.64
C GLY A 23 -4.17 3.45 11.34
N PRO A 24 -3.01 3.93 11.83
CA PRO A 24 -2.56 5.30 11.60
C PRO A 24 -2.75 5.66 10.13
N GLN A 25 -3.58 6.68 9.87
CA GLN A 25 -3.83 7.18 8.53
C GLN A 25 -2.55 7.85 8.05
N MET A 26 -1.67 7.07 7.44
CA MET A 26 -0.36 7.52 6.93
C MET A 26 -0.53 8.74 6.03
N THR A 27 0.24 9.80 6.28
CA THR A 27 0.16 11.06 5.52
C THR A 27 0.59 10.84 4.06
N PRO A 28 0.20 11.71 3.11
CA PRO A 28 0.66 11.63 1.73
C PRO A 28 2.19 11.58 1.61
N GLU A 29 2.89 12.37 2.43
CA GLU A 29 4.35 12.49 2.45
C GLU A 29 4.99 11.21 2.97
N GLU A 30 4.44 10.65 4.06
CA GLU A 30 4.88 9.37 4.61
C GLU A 30 4.70 8.25 3.58
N ARG A 31 3.57 8.23 2.84
CA ARG A 31 3.33 7.25 1.77
C ARG A 31 4.37 7.36 0.65
N ILE A 32 4.70 8.58 0.23
CA ILE A 32 5.71 8.80 -0.80
C ILE A 32 7.08 8.31 -0.29
N ALA A 33 7.46 8.64 0.95
CA ALA A 33 8.72 8.20 1.54
C ALA A 33 8.82 6.67 1.60
N MET A 34 7.76 5.98 2.01
CA MET A 34 7.69 4.52 1.99
C MET A 34 7.79 3.96 0.57
N MET A 35 7.14 4.58 -0.42
CA MET A 35 7.23 4.14 -1.81
C MET A 35 8.64 4.34 -2.37
N LYS A 36 9.33 5.43 -2.01
CA LYS A 36 10.75 5.64 -2.33
C LYS A 36 11.61 4.53 -1.76
N GLN A 37 11.48 4.22 -0.47
CA GLN A 37 12.21 3.13 0.18
C GLN A 37 11.97 1.77 -0.49
N ARG A 38 10.71 1.48 -0.87
CA ARG A 38 10.40 0.23 -1.58
C ARG A 38 11.06 0.14 -2.95
N LEU A 39 11.24 1.26 -3.64
CA LEU A 39 11.79 1.34 -4.98
C LEU A 39 13.33 1.34 -5.04
N GLU A 40 14.01 1.58 -3.91
CA GLU A 40 15.47 1.52 -3.80
C GLU A 40 16.12 0.29 -4.49
N PRO A 41 15.66 -0.97 -4.27
CA PRO A 41 16.26 -2.15 -4.91
C PRO A 41 16.12 -2.20 -6.44
N VAL A 42 15.25 -1.38 -7.04
CA VAL A 42 15.08 -1.32 -8.50
C VAL A 42 16.23 -0.53 -9.17
N GLY A 43 16.88 0.37 -8.43
CA GLY A 43 17.97 1.19 -8.96
C GLY A 43 17.52 2.23 -9.99
N LEU A 44 16.33 2.81 -9.79
CA LEU A 44 15.81 3.89 -10.64
C LEU A 44 16.59 5.20 -10.41
N SER A 45 16.67 6.06 -11.43
CA SER A 45 17.09 7.45 -11.23
C SER A 45 16.07 8.20 -10.36
N PRO A 46 16.44 9.33 -9.71
CA PRO A 46 15.50 10.11 -8.92
C PRO A 46 14.24 10.53 -9.71
N VAL A 47 14.41 10.98 -10.95
CA VAL A 47 13.31 11.40 -11.84
C VAL A 47 12.41 10.22 -12.20
N HIS A 48 12.99 9.05 -12.48
CA HIS A 48 12.21 7.84 -12.75
C HIS A 48 11.50 7.34 -11.49
N THR A 49 12.11 7.47 -10.32
CA THR A 49 11.50 7.10 -9.04
C THR A 49 10.23 7.91 -8.79
N ASP A 50 10.32 9.24 -8.92
CA ASP A 50 9.16 10.11 -8.74
C ASP A 50 8.06 9.81 -9.78
N SER A 51 8.44 9.50 -11.03
CA SER A 51 7.51 9.09 -12.09
C SER A 51 6.78 7.79 -11.76
N VAL A 52 7.51 6.76 -11.27
CA VAL A 52 6.91 5.49 -10.87
C VAL A 52 5.95 5.69 -9.69
N ILE A 53 6.31 6.51 -8.71
CA ILE A 53 5.44 6.80 -7.56
C ILE A 53 4.14 7.45 -8.04
N ALA A 54 4.22 8.46 -8.90
CA ALA A 54 3.05 9.11 -9.47
C ALA A 54 2.14 8.11 -10.21
N ILE A 55 2.72 7.23 -11.04
CA ILE A 55 1.96 6.21 -11.78
C ILE A 55 1.31 5.19 -10.84
N MET A 56 2.02 4.73 -9.81
CA MET A 56 1.54 3.71 -8.87
C MET A 56 0.47 4.26 -7.93
N MET A 57 0.54 5.55 -7.59
CA MET A 57 -0.43 6.23 -6.73
C MET A 57 -1.61 6.82 -7.51
N ASP A 58 -1.60 6.79 -8.84
CA ASP A 58 -2.70 7.30 -9.65
C ASP A 58 -3.97 6.47 -9.45
N ARG A 59 -4.91 7.03 -8.69
CA ARG A 59 -6.20 6.43 -8.40
C ARG A 59 -7.15 6.48 -9.59
N ASN A 60 -6.90 7.34 -10.57
CA ASN A 60 -7.75 7.46 -11.75
C ASN A 60 -7.76 6.16 -12.57
N ILE A 61 -6.67 5.38 -12.54
CA ILE A 61 -6.61 4.06 -13.19
C ILE A 61 -7.71 3.13 -12.64
N MET A 62 -8.06 3.28 -11.36
CA MET A 62 -9.07 2.47 -10.67
C MET A 62 -10.42 3.18 -10.52
N ALA A 63 -10.54 4.41 -11.01
CA ALA A 63 -11.76 5.19 -10.86
C ALA A 63 -12.93 4.50 -11.58
N GLY A 64 -14.08 4.43 -10.91
CA GLY A 64 -15.29 3.79 -11.44
C GLY A 64 -15.28 2.26 -11.45
N ALA A 65 -14.19 1.60 -11.03
CA ALA A 65 -14.18 0.15 -10.93
C ALA A 65 -14.78 -0.32 -9.61
N ASN A 66 -15.92 -1.02 -9.69
CA ASN A 66 -16.53 -1.65 -8.55
C ASN A 66 -16.07 -3.11 -8.41
N LEU A 67 -14.89 -3.31 -7.85
CA LEU A 67 -14.30 -4.65 -7.68
C LEU A 67 -15.10 -5.58 -6.75
N ARG A 68 -16.05 -5.03 -5.97
CA ARG A 68 -16.84 -5.78 -4.99
C ARG A 68 -17.87 -6.66 -5.67
N ASP A 69 -18.48 -6.15 -6.74
CA ASP A 69 -19.59 -6.80 -7.44
C ASP A 69 -19.10 -7.63 -8.65
N MET A 70 -17.82 -7.54 -8.98
CA MET A 70 -17.17 -8.35 -10.03
C MET A 70 -16.92 -9.79 -9.58
N SER A 71 -17.00 -10.73 -10.54
CA SER A 71 -16.55 -12.11 -10.34
C SER A 71 -15.04 -12.16 -10.06
N PRO A 72 -14.52 -13.26 -9.47
CA PRO A 72 -13.08 -13.45 -9.28
C PRO A 72 -12.28 -13.30 -10.58
N GLU A 73 -12.79 -13.82 -11.70
CA GLU A 73 -12.17 -13.78 -13.02
C GLU A 73 -12.17 -12.36 -13.59
N GLU A 74 -13.29 -11.64 -13.48
CA GLU A 74 -13.40 -10.25 -13.90
C GLU A 74 -12.47 -9.34 -13.10
N ARG A 75 -12.37 -9.57 -11.79
CA ARG A 75 -11.43 -8.87 -10.92
C ARG A 75 -9.99 -9.13 -11.34
N GLN A 76 -9.63 -10.38 -11.64
CA GLN A 76 -8.29 -10.72 -12.12
C GLN A 76 -7.99 -10.04 -13.46
N ALA A 77 -8.94 -10.05 -14.40
CA ALA A 77 -8.80 -9.38 -15.69
C ALA A 77 -8.58 -7.87 -15.51
N LYS A 78 -9.35 -7.21 -14.62
CA LYS A 78 -9.18 -5.78 -14.31
C LYS A 78 -7.85 -5.45 -13.67
N MET A 79 -7.37 -6.29 -12.74
CA MET A 79 -6.05 -6.12 -12.14
C MET A 79 -4.94 -6.24 -13.18
N LYS A 80 -5.07 -7.17 -14.13
CA LYS A 80 -4.13 -7.32 -15.26
C LYS A 80 -4.18 -6.10 -16.18
N GLU A 81 -5.37 -5.61 -16.53
CA GLU A 81 -5.56 -4.40 -17.34
C GLU A 81 -4.83 -3.20 -16.71
N TRP A 82 -5.01 -2.99 -15.40
CA TRP A 82 -4.31 -1.90 -14.69
C TRP A 82 -2.81 -2.08 -14.65
N SER A 83 -2.34 -3.31 -14.47
CA SER A 83 -0.93 -3.66 -14.52
C SER A 83 -0.32 -3.26 -15.87
N GLU A 84 -0.99 -3.60 -16.96
CA GLU A 84 -0.57 -3.24 -18.32
C GLU A 84 -0.60 -1.73 -18.58
N ILE A 85 -1.62 -1.02 -18.09
CA ILE A 85 -1.68 0.45 -18.19
C ILE A 85 -0.49 1.09 -17.48
N ARG A 86 -0.15 0.62 -16.27
CA ARG A 86 1.01 1.13 -15.51
C ARG A 86 2.32 0.84 -16.23
N ALA A 87 2.51 -0.38 -16.74
CA ALA A 87 3.69 -0.74 -17.53
C ALA A 87 3.85 0.15 -18.77
N LYS A 88 2.76 0.39 -19.51
CA LYS A 88 2.76 1.30 -20.68
C LYS A 88 3.11 2.73 -20.29
N ARG A 89 2.62 3.23 -19.16
CA ARG A 89 2.95 4.59 -18.68
C ARG A 89 4.41 4.71 -18.24
N MET A 90 4.95 3.68 -17.60
CA MET A 90 6.38 3.64 -17.23
C MET A 90 7.29 3.60 -18.46
N ALA A 91 6.92 2.82 -19.48
CA ALA A 91 7.65 2.79 -20.75
C ALA A 91 7.65 4.18 -21.43
N LYS A 92 6.49 4.87 -21.43
CA LYS A 92 6.38 6.25 -21.93
C LYS A 92 7.22 7.25 -21.13
N ALA A 93 7.45 7.00 -19.84
CA ALA A 93 8.33 7.81 -19.00
C ALA A 93 9.83 7.54 -19.25
N GLY A 94 10.18 6.67 -20.22
CA GLY A 94 11.57 6.37 -20.57
C GLY A 94 12.23 5.35 -19.64
N ILE A 95 11.46 4.63 -18.83
CA ILE A 95 12.00 3.62 -17.91
C ILE A 95 12.36 2.35 -18.70
N PRO A 96 13.58 1.81 -18.57
CA PRO A 96 13.99 0.57 -19.21
C PRO A 96 13.07 -0.61 -18.85
N GLU A 97 12.80 -1.49 -19.83
CA GLU A 97 11.90 -2.63 -19.65
C GLU A 97 12.31 -3.54 -18.47
N GLU A 98 13.61 -3.74 -18.27
CA GLU A 98 14.13 -4.52 -17.14
C GLU A 98 13.76 -3.91 -15.78
N GLN A 99 13.84 -2.58 -15.67
CA GLN A 99 13.44 -1.85 -14.46
C GLN A 99 11.92 -1.86 -14.29
N ILE A 100 11.16 -1.74 -15.38
CA ILE A 100 9.69 -1.87 -15.35
C ILE A 100 9.29 -3.23 -14.77
N LYS A 101 9.88 -4.33 -15.25
CA LYS A 101 9.61 -5.68 -14.73
C LYS A 101 9.88 -5.76 -13.23
N LYS A 102 11.05 -5.29 -12.77
CA LYS A 102 11.41 -5.22 -11.35
C LYS A 102 10.39 -4.42 -10.51
N VAL A 103 9.92 -3.27 -11.01
CA VAL A 103 8.86 -2.49 -10.35
C VAL A 103 7.58 -3.31 -10.26
N MET A 104 7.12 -3.88 -11.37
CA MET A 104 5.85 -4.61 -11.40
C MET A 104 5.88 -5.84 -10.50
N ASP A 105 6.98 -6.57 -10.47
CA ASP A 105 7.18 -7.73 -9.59
C ASP A 105 7.17 -7.30 -8.12
N LEU A 106 7.93 -6.26 -7.76
CA LEU A 106 7.99 -5.70 -6.41
C LEU A 106 6.61 -5.30 -5.84
N PHE A 107 5.71 -4.82 -6.69
CA PHE A 107 4.36 -4.41 -6.29
C PHE A 107 3.30 -5.49 -6.44
N ALA A 108 3.56 -6.53 -7.25
CA ALA A 108 2.74 -7.72 -7.29
C ALA A 108 2.83 -8.50 -5.97
N THR A 109 4.03 -8.58 -5.38
CA THR A 109 4.25 -9.15 -4.04
C THR A 109 3.76 -8.15 -2.99
N ARG A 110 2.55 -8.35 -2.46
CA ARG A 110 2.05 -7.57 -1.31
C ARG A 110 2.93 -7.83 -0.07
N PRO A 111 3.64 -6.84 0.48
CA PRO A 111 4.26 -6.99 1.80
C PRO A 111 3.13 -7.05 2.83
N GLY A 112 3.00 -8.16 3.55
CA GLY A 112 1.93 -8.37 4.54
C GLY A 112 0.61 -8.91 3.98
N GLY A 113 0.54 -9.26 2.69
CA GLY A 113 -0.56 -10.03 2.10
C GLY A 113 -0.45 -11.51 2.44
N GLY A 114 -0.37 -11.81 3.73
CA GLY A 114 -0.52 -13.17 4.22
C GLY A 114 -1.79 -13.77 3.62
N ARG A 115 -1.61 -14.96 3.05
CA ARG A 115 -2.59 -16.03 3.09
C ARG A 115 -3.09 -16.12 4.54
N GLY A 116 -4.14 -15.39 4.87
CA GLY A 116 -4.50 -15.10 6.27
C GLY A 116 -5.76 -14.25 6.35
N GLY A 117 -6.90 -14.88 6.09
CA GLY A 117 -8.19 -14.21 6.12
C GLY A 117 -9.38 -15.13 5.82
N GLY A 118 -9.48 -16.25 6.55
CA GLY A 118 -10.75 -16.88 6.91
C GLY A 118 -11.59 -17.53 5.81
N ARG A 119 -11.32 -18.80 5.52
CA ARG A 119 -12.20 -19.96 5.79
C ARG A 119 -11.42 -21.24 5.57
#